data_AF-A0A067LV23-F1
#
_entry.id   AF-A0A067LV23-F1
#
_cell.length_a   1.000
_cell.length_b   1.000
_cell.length_c   1.000
_cell.angle_alpha   90.00
_cell.angle_beta   90.00
_cell.angle_gamma   90.00
#
_symmetry.space_group_name_H-M   'P 1'
#
loop_
_entity.id
_entity.type
_entity.pdbx_description
1 polymer ?
#
loop_
_entity_poly.entity_id
_entity_poly.type
_entity_poly.pdbx_seq_one_letter_code
_entity_poly.pdbx_strand_id
1 'polypeptide(L)'
;MSHPRTEDTFTYSGRRTPTDSVPLRHNDYQTVGHDPRTRRDSQASSFFGRTAAGEPAAGFSNAAYNRDSYYNPQPRMEPVKGGDEPEEGWDVYADFNNAGPRYANHYTGTTSGDGYRALSPTVHSPLSGGKPESLSNPTAPVELVTVPAFGPEWKASELREMTKAGKSEIRADKRKVKFKAWWRDQRGLCGVPWLTRKNLVWITFGLIIVIAVLLIVTIPRVPNFNISADQPFVSNSSEVPVFNRVPANFSFDAKINIQIDTHGNILPVHFNHLNASVYMLGTTQMVAGGDLGPYTAQPKQYIPVQLPITFSYLGVNTSDPTWTAFYNACKNKGQVVGGVRPGLQLYLVLQMSIRGLIGQTSTSTSFANAPCPIELSQTSV
;
A
#
# COMPACT_ATOMS: atom_id res chain seq x y z
N MET A 1 -34.66 20.13 -49.83
CA MET A 1 -33.36 19.41 -49.95
C MET A 1 -32.74 19.39 -48.57
N SER A 2 -32.96 18.29 -47.85
CA SER A 2 -32.62 18.15 -46.43
C SER A 2 -32.35 16.67 -46.18
N HIS A 3 -31.06 16.32 -46.05
CA HIS A 3 -30.62 14.99 -45.65
C HIS A 3 -30.49 14.91 -44.12
N PRO A 4 -31.05 13.89 -43.47
CA PRO A 4 -30.72 13.58 -42.08
C PRO A 4 -29.46 12.70 -41.99
N ARG A 5 -28.70 12.96 -40.93
CA ARG A 5 -27.43 12.35 -40.54
C ARG A 5 -27.71 11.02 -39.83
N THR A 6 -27.11 9.94 -40.28
CA THR A 6 -27.10 8.62 -39.65
C THR A 6 -26.22 8.61 -38.40
N GLU A 7 -26.77 8.11 -37.29
CA GLU A 7 -26.04 7.83 -36.06
C GLU A 7 -25.62 6.35 -36.04
N ASP A 8 -24.32 6.10 -35.88
CA ASP A 8 -23.75 4.77 -35.70
C ASP A 8 -23.80 4.36 -34.22
N THR A 9 -24.74 3.48 -33.89
CA THR A 9 -24.79 2.77 -32.60
C THR A 9 -23.75 1.66 -32.53
N PHE A 10 -22.82 1.78 -31.60
CA PHE A 10 -21.82 0.75 -31.28
C PHE A 10 -22.44 -0.32 -30.35
N THR A 11 -22.43 -1.56 -30.82
CA THR A 11 -22.87 -2.77 -30.12
C THR A 11 -21.80 -3.24 -29.13
N TYR A 12 -22.14 -3.33 -27.84
CA TYR A 12 -21.32 -4.06 -26.85
C TYR A 12 -22.11 -5.26 -26.32
N SER A 13 -21.59 -6.45 -26.60
CA SER A 13 -22.14 -7.72 -26.16
C SER A 13 -21.52 -8.16 -24.83
N GLY A 14 -22.39 -8.39 -23.84
CA GLY A 14 -22.32 -9.55 -22.95
C GLY A 14 -21.41 -9.51 -21.72
N ARG A 15 -22.04 -9.47 -20.53
CA ARG A 15 -21.93 -10.56 -19.54
C ARG A 15 -23.08 -10.50 -18.54
N ARG A 16 -23.82 -11.60 -18.43
CA ARG A 16 -24.93 -11.80 -17.47
C ARG A 16 -24.36 -12.20 -16.10
N THR A 17 -24.87 -11.58 -15.03
CA THR A 17 -24.76 -12.05 -13.64
C THR A 17 -26.17 -12.23 -13.08
N PRO A 18 -26.50 -13.38 -12.46
CA PRO A 18 -27.84 -13.65 -11.97
C PRO A 18 -28.07 -13.23 -10.51
N THR A 19 -29.34 -12.93 -10.23
CA THR A 19 -30.10 -13.06 -8.96
C THR A 19 -29.91 -12.00 -7.87
N ASP A 20 -30.74 -10.97 -8.01
CA ASP A 20 -31.79 -10.53 -7.08
C ASP A 20 -32.04 -11.37 -5.80
N SER A 21 -32.04 -10.73 -4.64
CA SER A 21 -33.15 -10.81 -3.66
C SER A 21 -33.00 -9.76 -2.56
N VAL A 22 -33.97 -8.87 -2.52
CA VAL A 22 -34.28 -7.95 -1.42
C VAL A 22 -34.90 -8.74 -0.26
N PRO A 23 -34.70 -8.32 1.01
CA PRO A 23 -35.90 -8.02 1.79
C PRO A 23 -35.84 -6.70 2.55
N LEU A 24 -36.99 -6.04 2.52
CA LEU A 24 -37.41 -4.94 3.35
C LEU A 24 -37.69 -5.39 4.80
N ARG A 25 -37.61 -4.40 5.70
CA ARG A 25 -38.33 -4.17 6.96
C ARG A 25 -37.66 -4.46 8.33
N HIS A 26 -37.46 -3.33 9.02
CA HIS A 26 -37.97 -2.96 10.36
C HIS A 26 -37.38 -3.57 11.64
N ASN A 27 -36.86 -2.63 12.44
CA ASN A 27 -37.15 -2.36 13.84
C ASN A 27 -36.36 -3.01 14.99
N ASP A 28 -35.99 -2.08 15.89
CA ASP A 28 -35.93 -2.11 17.34
C ASP A 28 -34.66 -2.57 18.07
N TYR A 29 -34.17 -1.61 18.86
CA TYR A 29 -33.25 -1.77 19.97
C TYR A 29 -33.85 -2.68 21.04
N GLN A 30 -33.11 -3.68 21.52
CA GLN A 30 -32.87 -3.90 22.96
C GLN A 30 -31.92 -5.10 23.22
N THR A 31 -31.42 -5.06 24.45
CA THR A 31 -30.26 -5.70 25.07
C THR A 31 -30.47 -7.13 25.61
N VAL A 32 -29.34 -7.77 25.95
CA VAL A 32 -29.12 -8.87 26.94
C VAL A 32 -29.17 -10.33 26.44
N GLY A 33 -28.07 -11.06 26.67
CA GLY A 33 -28.14 -12.40 27.30
C GLY A 33 -27.72 -13.63 26.50
N HIS A 34 -26.48 -14.09 26.72
CA HIS A 34 -26.00 -15.48 26.87
C HIS A 34 -26.47 -16.65 25.96
N ASP A 35 -25.54 -17.10 25.11
CA ASP A 35 -24.86 -18.44 25.04
C ASP A 35 -25.66 -19.76 24.74
N PRO A 36 -25.01 -20.88 24.35
CA PRO A 36 -24.63 -21.19 22.97
C PRO A 36 -25.15 -22.55 22.45
N ARG A 37 -25.27 -22.70 21.13
CA ARG A 37 -25.30 -24.01 20.45
C ARG A 37 -24.29 -24.02 19.31
N THR A 38 -23.21 -24.77 19.54
CA THR A 38 -22.13 -25.08 18.62
C THR A 38 -22.62 -25.99 17.49
N ARG A 39 -22.42 -25.57 16.23
CA ARG A 39 -22.37 -26.49 15.08
C ARG A 39 -21.04 -26.36 14.36
N ARG A 40 -20.36 -27.50 14.41
CA ARG A 40 -19.21 -28.02 13.65
C ARG A 40 -19.09 -27.54 12.20
N ASP A 41 -17.82 -27.29 11.85
CA ASP A 41 -17.12 -27.62 10.60
C ASP A 41 -16.61 -26.43 9.80
N SER A 42 -15.33 -26.09 10.04
CA SER A 42 -14.35 -25.57 9.07
C SER A 42 -12.99 -25.47 9.77
N GLN A 43 -12.29 -26.60 9.90
CA GLN A 43 -10.87 -26.61 10.25
C GLN A 43 -10.04 -26.24 9.00
N ALA A 44 -9.62 -24.99 8.93
CA ALA A 44 -8.50 -24.56 8.09
C ALA A 44 -7.62 -23.58 8.89
N SER A 45 -6.36 -23.97 9.06
CA SER A 45 -5.19 -23.16 9.45
C SER A 45 -5.26 -22.35 10.76
N SER A 46 -4.78 -22.96 11.85
CA SER A 46 -4.09 -22.23 12.92
C SER A 46 -2.90 -23.06 13.39
N PHE A 47 -1.70 -22.68 12.94
CA PHE A 47 -0.44 -23.36 13.28
C PHE A 47 0.17 -22.86 14.60
N PHE A 48 -0.57 -22.05 15.37
CA PHE A 48 -0.21 -21.74 16.74
C PHE A 48 -1.47 -21.60 17.56
N GLY A 49 -1.70 -22.57 18.44
CA GLY A 49 -2.68 -22.42 19.51
C GLY A 49 -3.15 -23.76 20.04
N ARG A 50 -2.62 -24.15 21.20
CA ARG A 50 -3.32 -24.83 22.30
C ARG A 50 -2.31 -25.00 23.45
N THR A 51 -2.60 -24.79 24.73
CA THR A 51 -3.77 -24.41 25.53
C THR A 51 -3.25 -24.34 26.98
N ALA A 52 -3.60 -23.36 27.81
CA ALA A 52 -4.70 -23.37 28.79
C ALA A 52 -4.16 -23.27 30.24
N ALA A 53 -5.02 -22.74 31.09
CA ALA A 53 -4.79 -22.29 32.46
C ALA A 53 -4.46 -23.40 33.47
N GLY A 54 -3.73 -23.01 34.52
CA GLY A 54 -3.52 -23.81 35.74
C GLY A 54 -2.31 -23.31 36.54
N GLU A 55 -2.54 -22.54 37.60
CA GLU A 55 -1.65 -22.54 38.78
C GLU A 55 -1.90 -23.82 39.60
N PRO A 56 -1.02 -24.22 40.53
CA PRO A 56 0.44 -24.10 40.57
C PRO A 56 1.09 -25.45 40.95
N ALA A 57 2.17 -25.89 40.30
CA ALA A 57 3.12 -26.83 40.90
C ALA A 57 4.32 -27.10 39.98
N ALA A 58 5.50 -27.01 40.59
CA ALA A 58 6.70 -27.80 40.29
C ALA A 58 7.15 -27.91 38.83
N GLY A 59 8.09 -27.01 38.48
CA GLY A 59 9.38 -27.41 37.92
C GLY A 59 9.39 -27.94 36.49
N PHE A 60 9.40 -27.04 35.50
CA PHE A 60 10.11 -27.29 34.25
C PHE A 60 10.76 -25.99 33.75
N SER A 61 12.09 -26.03 33.68
CA SER A 61 12.97 -24.93 33.33
C SER A 61 12.97 -24.66 31.83
N ASN A 62 12.27 -23.60 31.40
CA ASN A 62 12.37 -23.08 30.04
C ASN A 62 13.63 -22.20 29.92
N ALA A 63 14.47 -22.51 28.92
CA ALA A 63 15.71 -21.81 28.60
C ALA A 63 15.43 -20.37 28.10
N ALA A 64 15.30 -19.44 29.04
CA ALA A 64 15.34 -18.01 28.78
C ALA A 64 16.80 -17.54 28.74
N TYR A 65 17.20 -16.93 27.64
CA TYR A 65 18.49 -16.24 27.51
C TYR A 65 18.52 -15.04 28.45
N ASN A 66 19.10 -15.22 29.64
CA ASN A 66 19.30 -14.16 30.62
C ASN A 66 20.54 -13.32 30.30
N ARG A 67 20.39 -12.01 30.37
CA ARG A 67 21.36 -10.97 29.96
C ARG A 67 22.57 -10.85 30.90
N ASP A 68 22.58 -11.59 32.01
CA ASP A 68 23.61 -11.48 33.06
C ASP A 68 24.78 -12.47 32.90
N SER A 69 24.90 -13.16 31.77
CA SER A 69 25.96 -14.17 31.55
C SER A 69 27.30 -13.63 31.01
N TYR A 70 27.47 -12.30 30.86
CA TYR A 70 28.66 -11.72 30.22
C TYR A 70 29.79 -11.26 31.15
N TYR A 71 29.63 -11.34 32.47
CA TYR A 71 30.71 -10.97 33.40
C TYR A 71 30.88 -12.03 34.48
N ASN A 72 31.74 -13.03 34.22
CA ASN A 72 32.30 -13.88 35.26
C ASN A 72 33.83 -13.83 35.16
N PRO A 73 34.57 -13.32 36.18
CA PRO A 73 36.01 -13.11 36.13
C PRO A 73 36.84 -14.34 36.55
N GLN A 74 36.36 -15.57 36.31
CA GLN A 74 37.10 -16.80 36.60
C GLN A 74 37.66 -17.44 35.32
N PRO A 75 38.91 -17.96 35.34
CA PRO A 75 39.49 -18.66 34.20
C PRO A 75 38.68 -19.94 33.93
N ARG A 76 38.22 -20.06 32.68
CA ARG A 76 37.43 -21.17 32.16
C ARG A 76 38.22 -22.48 32.32
N MET A 77 37.79 -23.36 33.21
CA MET A 77 38.18 -24.78 33.16
C MET A 77 37.35 -25.46 32.08
N GLU A 78 38.02 -26.01 31.06
CA GLU A 78 37.38 -26.76 29.99
C GLU A 78 36.78 -28.06 30.54
N PRO A 79 35.59 -28.49 30.07
CA PRO A 79 35.00 -29.73 30.50
C PRO A 79 35.84 -30.91 29.99
N VAL A 80 36.24 -31.77 30.92
CA VAL A 80 36.88 -33.07 30.65
C VAL A 80 35.94 -33.87 29.74
N LYS A 81 36.41 -34.10 28.51
CA LYS A 81 35.83 -34.98 27.50
C LYS A 81 35.93 -36.42 28.02
N GLY A 82 34.89 -36.89 28.70
CA GLY A 82 34.75 -38.26 29.16
C GLY A 82 33.91 -39.08 28.17
N GLY A 83 34.46 -40.22 27.73
CA GLY A 83 33.73 -41.25 27.01
C GLY A 83 34.55 -41.87 25.88
N ASP A 84 35.26 -42.95 26.21
CA ASP A 84 35.90 -43.86 25.25
C ASP A 84 34.83 -44.48 24.32
N GLU A 85 34.60 -43.85 23.18
CA GLU A 85 34.25 -44.60 21.96
C GLU A 85 35.53 -44.69 21.14
N PRO A 86 35.92 -45.88 20.64
CA PRO A 86 37.06 -45.96 19.74
C PRO A 86 36.72 -45.10 18.51
N GLU A 87 37.38 -43.95 18.40
CA GLU A 87 37.33 -43.13 17.21
C GLU A 87 37.70 -44.05 16.04
N GLU A 88 36.72 -44.31 15.16
CA GLU A 88 36.91 -44.84 13.81
C GLU A 88 37.63 -43.72 13.01
N GLY A 89 38.85 -43.42 13.45
CA GLY A 89 39.75 -42.45 12.87
C GLY A 89 40.17 -42.98 11.53
N TRP A 90 40.00 -42.15 10.50
CA TRP A 90 40.48 -42.40 9.16
C TRP A 90 42.00 -42.57 9.21
N ASP A 91 42.45 -43.82 9.27
CA ASP A 91 43.85 -44.18 9.36
C ASP A 91 44.51 -44.01 7.99
N VAL A 92 45.14 -42.85 7.79
CA VAL A 92 45.89 -42.51 6.59
C VAL A 92 47.04 -43.50 6.34
N TYR A 93 47.55 -44.17 7.38
CA TYR A 93 48.61 -45.17 7.24
C TYR A 93 48.10 -46.54 6.78
N ALA A 94 46.79 -46.83 6.91
CA ALA A 94 46.17 -48.06 6.42
C ALA A 94 46.23 -48.20 4.88
N ASP A 95 46.35 -47.06 4.17
CA ASP A 95 46.46 -47.00 2.71
C ASP A 95 47.89 -47.29 2.22
N PHE A 96 48.90 -47.07 3.08
CA PHE A 96 50.31 -47.31 2.74
C PHE A 96 50.84 -48.68 3.21
N ASN A 97 50.23 -49.29 4.23
CA ASN A 97 50.61 -50.61 4.75
C ASN A 97 49.69 -51.76 4.27
N ASN A 98 48.74 -51.48 3.38
CA ASN A 98 47.89 -52.47 2.70
C ASN A 98 46.95 -53.26 3.64
N ALA A 99 46.67 -52.72 4.84
CA ALA A 99 45.82 -53.32 5.87
C ALA A 99 44.37 -52.77 5.88
N GLY A 100 44.05 -51.75 5.06
CA GLY A 100 42.68 -51.24 4.90
C GLY A 100 41.76 -52.15 4.06
N PRO A 101 40.43 -51.94 4.11
CA PRO A 101 39.46 -52.70 3.32
C PRO A 101 39.75 -52.56 1.82
N ARG A 102 40.27 -53.63 1.20
CA ARG A 102 40.52 -53.67 -0.23
C ARG A 102 39.19 -53.74 -0.96
N TYR A 103 38.72 -52.62 -1.49
CA TYR A 103 37.65 -52.62 -2.48
C TYR A 103 38.14 -53.45 -3.67
N ALA A 104 37.44 -54.57 -3.90
CA ALA A 104 37.88 -55.66 -4.76
C ALA A 104 38.28 -55.19 -6.17
N ASN A 105 39.43 -55.70 -6.61
CA ASN A 105 39.86 -55.72 -8.00
C ASN A 105 38.85 -56.51 -8.84
N HIS A 106 38.00 -55.82 -9.59
CA HIS A 106 37.28 -56.44 -10.70
C HIS A 106 38.24 -56.49 -11.91
N TYR A 107 38.70 -57.72 -12.23
CA TYR A 107 39.28 -58.16 -13.50
C TYR A 107 40.70 -57.71 -13.89
N THR A 108 41.68 -58.49 -13.48
CA THR A 108 42.81 -58.86 -14.35
C THR A 108 42.75 -60.36 -14.62
N GLY A 109 42.14 -60.73 -15.75
CA GLY A 109 42.36 -62.02 -16.39
C GLY A 109 43.52 -61.87 -17.38
N THR A 110 44.71 -62.32 -16.99
CA THR A 110 45.83 -62.52 -17.90
C THR A 110 45.77 -63.93 -18.46
N THR A 111 45.61 -64.07 -19.78
CA THR A 111 46.37 -65.01 -20.62
C THR A 111 46.24 -64.60 -22.09
N SER A 112 47.37 -64.13 -22.63
CA SER A 112 47.91 -64.49 -23.96
C SER A 112 47.16 -64.06 -25.22
N GLY A 113 47.82 -63.21 -26.02
CA GLY A 113 47.63 -63.17 -27.47
C GLY A 113 47.66 -61.77 -28.09
N ASP A 114 48.79 -61.46 -28.73
CA ASP A 114 48.98 -60.58 -29.90
C ASP A 114 47.89 -59.58 -30.32
N GLY A 115 48.34 -58.34 -30.57
CA GLY A 115 47.74 -57.52 -31.62
C GLY A 115 47.66 -56.04 -31.32
N TYR A 116 48.70 -55.30 -31.68
CA TYR A 116 48.59 -53.87 -31.96
C TYR A 116 47.46 -53.61 -32.97
N ARG A 117 46.54 -52.69 -32.66
CA ARG A 117 45.84 -51.89 -33.68
C ARG A 117 45.84 -50.42 -33.30
N ALA A 118 46.72 -49.67 -33.97
CA ALA A 118 46.61 -48.23 -34.10
C ALA A 118 45.36 -47.91 -34.95
N LEU A 119 44.53 -46.98 -34.48
CA LEU A 119 43.50 -46.37 -35.31
C LEU A 119 44.05 -45.07 -35.90
N SER A 120 44.16 -45.06 -37.22
CA SER A 120 44.56 -43.93 -38.06
C SER A 120 43.56 -42.76 -38.00
N PRO A 121 44.00 -41.52 -38.30
CA PRO A 121 43.16 -40.34 -38.37
C PRO A 121 42.59 -40.14 -39.78
N THR A 122 41.28 -39.89 -39.90
CA THR A 122 40.63 -39.45 -41.14
C THR A 122 39.52 -38.47 -40.74
N VAL A 123 39.73 -37.14 -40.81
CA VAL A 123 39.51 -36.25 -41.98
C VAL A 123 38.02 -36.07 -42.31
N HIS A 124 37.58 -34.80 -42.19
CA HIS A 124 36.56 -34.04 -42.94
C HIS A 124 35.38 -34.82 -43.58
N SER A 125 34.10 -34.43 -43.50
CA SER A 125 33.52 -33.10 -43.65
C SER A 125 31.96 -33.20 -43.54
N PRO A 126 31.21 -32.09 -43.63
CA PRO A 126 29.84 -31.95 -43.17
C PRO A 126 28.80 -32.20 -44.28
N LEU A 127 27.54 -31.94 -43.90
CA LEU A 127 26.46 -31.36 -44.71
C LEU A 127 25.34 -32.33 -45.13
N SER A 128 24.13 -31.80 -44.90
CA SER A 128 22.95 -31.94 -45.75
C SER A 128 22.12 -33.22 -45.59
N GLY A 129 20.81 -33.02 -45.48
CA GLY A 129 19.87 -34.11 -45.74
C GLY A 129 18.49 -33.93 -45.13
N GLY A 130 17.69 -33.07 -45.75
CA GLY A 130 16.37 -33.42 -46.26
C GLY A 130 15.37 -34.14 -45.33
N LYS A 131 14.27 -33.44 -45.05
CA LYS A 131 12.93 -34.04 -45.09
C LYS A 131 12.73 -34.76 -46.44
N PRO A 132 12.18 -35.97 -46.43
CA PRO A 132 11.07 -36.23 -47.34
C PRO A 132 9.85 -36.82 -46.64
N GLU A 133 8.73 -36.53 -47.30
CA GLU A 133 7.34 -36.81 -46.95
C GLU A 133 7.05 -38.31 -46.94
N SER A 134 6.23 -38.74 -45.98
CA SER A 134 5.65 -40.07 -45.93
C SER A 134 4.28 -40.07 -46.60
N LEU A 135 4.07 -40.93 -47.59
CA LEU A 135 2.78 -41.59 -47.81
C LEU A 135 2.99 -42.88 -48.60
N SER A 136 2.26 -43.91 -48.14
CA SER A 136 1.94 -45.18 -48.82
C SER A 136 3.07 -46.18 -49.11
N ASN A 137 3.33 -47.12 -48.20
CA ASN A 137 2.68 -48.44 -48.23
C ASN A 137 3.14 -49.36 -47.07
N PRO A 138 2.34 -50.39 -46.74
CA PRO A 138 2.38 -51.10 -45.46
C PRO A 138 3.26 -52.35 -45.56
N THR A 139 4.47 -52.27 -45.06
CA THR A 139 5.23 -53.46 -44.65
C THR A 139 6.29 -52.96 -43.68
N ALA A 140 6.04 -53.18 -42.40
CA ALA A 140 6.85 -52.65 -41.30
C ALA A 140 8.36 -52.77 -41.57
N PRO A 141 9.09 -51.67 -41.75
CA PRO A 141 10.48 -51.63 -41.36
C PRO A 141 10.47 -51.36 -39.86
N VAL A 142 10.95 -52.34 -39.08
CA VAL A 142 11.30 -52.15 -37.68
C VAL A 142 12.18 -50.91 -37.62
N GLU A 143 11.63 -49.79 -37.15
CA GLU A 143 12.43 -48.66 -36.71
C GLU A 143 13.32 -49.23 -35.62
N LEU A 144 14.58 -49.43 -35.96
CA LEU A 144 15.65 -49.51 -34.99
C LEU A 144 15.62 -48.16 -34.30
N VAL A 145 14.73 -48.04 -33.30
CA VAL A 145 14.85 -47.10 -32.20
C VAL A 145 16.22 -47.42 -31.68
N THR A 146 17.20 -46.69 -32.22
CA THR A 146 18.55 -46.66 -31.71
C THR A 146 18.35 -45.95 -30.40
N VAL A 147 17.90 -46.73 -29.41
CA VAL A 147 18.05 -46.41 -28.01
C VAL A 147 19.53 -46.06 -27.97
N PRO A 148 19.92 -44.83 -27.62
CA PRO A 148 21.26 -44.59 -27.18
C PRO A 148 21.40 -45.57 -26.02
N ALA A 149 21.97 -46.74 -26.30
CA ALA A 149 22.34 -47.69 -25.30
C ALA A 149 23.47 -46.97 -24.60
N PHE A 150 23.10 -46.15 -23.62
CA PHE A 150 23.99 -45.67 -22.59
C PHE A 150 24.64 -46.93 -22.06
N GLY A 151 25.87 -47.19 -22.50
CA GLY A 151 26.53 -48.42 -22.17
C GLY A 151 26.85 -48.44 -20.67
N PRO A 152 27.35 -49.56 -20.15
CA PRO A 152 27.72 -49.71 -18.75
C PRO A 152 28.79 -48.72 -18.26
N GLU A 153 29.34 -47.88 -19.14
CA GLU A 153 30.25 -46.79 -18.80
C GLU A 153 29.60 -45.57 -18.11
N TRP A 154 28.26 -45.44 -18.16
CA TRP A 154 27.56 -44.29 -17.55
C TRP A 154 27.45 -44.47 -16.04
N LYS A 155 28.07 -43.56 -15.29
CA LYS A 155 27.98 -43.59 -13.84
C LYS A 155 26.55 -43.25 -13.41
N ALA A 156 26.06 -43.87 -12.34
CA ALA A 156 24.74 -43.57 -11.78
C ALA A 156 24.54 -42.06 -11.47
N SER A 157 25.63 -41.33 -11.18
CA SER A 157 25.65 -39.87 -11.04
C SER A 157 25.33 -39.14 -12.35
N GLU A 158 25.88 -39.58 -13.49
CA GLU A 158 25.66 -38.95 -14.80
C GLU A 158 24.22 -39.16 -15.28
N LEU A 159 23.64 -40.33 -15.01
CA LEU A 159 22.21 -40.59 -15.26
C LEU A 159 21.32 -39.65 -14.43
N ARG A 160 21.66 -39.43 -13.14
CA ARG A 160 20.94 -38.46 -12.29
C ARG A 160 21.03 -37.05 -12.85
N GLU A 161 22.20 -36.62 -13.32
CA GLU A 161 22.40 -35.29 -13.91
C GLU A 161 21.57 -35.06 -15.19
N MET A 162 21.27 -36.13 -15.95
CA MET A 162 20.40 -36.02 -17.13
C MET A 162 18.91 -35.89 -16.78
N THR A 163 18.49 -36.35 -15.60
CA THR A 163 17.10 -36.21 -15.13
C THR A 163 16.72 -34.75 -14.90
N LYS A 164 15.41 -34.46 -14.98
CA LYS A 164 14.87 -33.12 -14.65
C LYS A 164 15.23 -32.70 -13.22
N ALA A 165 15.26 -33.65 -12.28
CA ALA A 165 15.65 -33.43 -10.89
C ALA A 165 17.13 -33.04 -10.78
N GLY A 166 18.05 -33.81 -11.36
CA GLY A 166 19.48 -33.48 -11.34
C GLY A 166 19.81 -32.16 -12.05
N LYS A 167 19.19 -31.87 -13.19
CA LYS A 167 19.31 -30.56 -13.85
C LYS A 167 18.84 -29.41 -12.94
N SER A 168 17.82 -29.62 -12.11
CA SER A 168 17.34 -28.61 -11.17
C SER A 168 18.28 -28.42 -9.96
N GLU A 169 18.87 -29.51 -9.46
CA GLU A 169 19.89 -29.51 -8.40
C GLU A 169 21.13 -28.74 -8.86
N ILE A 170 21.67 -29.07 -10.03
CA ILE A 170 22.83 -28.38 -10.63
C ILE A 170 22.55 -26.88 -10.81
N ARG A 171 21.33 -26.50 -11.25
CA ARG A 171 20.95 -25.07 -11.37
C ARG A 171 20.83 -24.41 -10.00
N ALA A 172 20.32 -25.09 -8.99
CA ALA A 172 20.25 -24.58 -7.62
C ALA A 172 21.67 -24.36 -7.05
N ASP A 173 22.58 -25.30 -7.25
CA ASP A 173 23.96 -25.17 -6.75
C ASP A 173 24.75 -24.10 -7.50
N LYS A 174 24.58 -23.99 -8.82
CA LYS A 174 25.11 -22.85 -9.59
C LYS A 174 24.58 -21.51 -9.06
N ARG A 175 23.32 -21.43 -8.63
CA ARG A 175 22.76 -20.22 -8.00
C ARG A 175 23.37 -19.97 -6.62
N LYS A 176 23.53 -20.99 -5.78
CA LYS A 176 24.18 -20.87 -4.45
C LYS A 176 25.62 -20.40 -4.56
N VAL A 177 26.41 -20.96 -5.49
CA VAL A 177 27.81 -20.55 -5.72
C VAL A 177 27.88 -19.10 -6.20
N LYS A 178 27.04 -18.73 -7.17
CA LYS A 178 26.95 -17.32 -7.64
C LYS A 178 26.54 -16.38 -6.52
N PHE A 179 25.58 -16.76 -5.69
CA PHE A 179 25.12 -15.96 -4.56
C PHE A 179 26.21 -15.81 -3.49
N LYS A 180 26.94 -16.89 -3.16
CA LYS A 180 28.07 -16.86 -2.22
C LYS A 180 29.22 -15.99 -2.73
N ALA A 181 29.52 -16.06 -4.04
CA ALA A 181 30.53 -15.22 -4.68
C ALA A 181 30.11 -13.74 -4.71
N TRP A 182 28.83 -13.45 -4.95
CA TRP A 182 28.28 -12.09 -4.87
C TRP A 182 28.33 -11.52 -3.45
N TRP A 183 27.93 -12.31 -2.44
CA TRP A 183 27.99 -11.87 -1.04
C TRP A 183 29.41 -11.52 -0.59
N ARG A 184 30.40 -12.25 -1.12
CA ARG A 184 31.84 -12.03 -0.88
C ARG A 184 32.46 -10.94 -1.75
N ASP A 185 31.67 -10.17 -2.50
CA ASP A 185 32.14 -9.12 -3.43
C ASP A 185 33.09 -9.61 -4.54
N GLN A 186 33.11 -10.92 -4.84
CA GLN A 186 33.97 -11.49 -5.89
C GLN A 186 33.34 -11.41 -7.28
N ARG A 187 32.02 -11.15 -7.37
CA ARG A 187 31.29 -11.05 -8.64
C ARG A 187 30.18 -10.01 -8.52
N GLY A 188 30.08 -9.08 -9.47
CA GLY A 188 29.00 -8.10 -9.52
C GLY A 188 27.64 -8.73 -9.84
N LEU A 189 26.56 -8.05 -9.46
CA LEU A 189 25.19 -8.51 -9.73
C LEU A 189 24.93 -8.56 -11.26
N CYS A 190 24.23 -9.59 -11.73
CA CYS A 190 23.82 -9.73 -13.13
C CYS A 190 24.95 -9.67 -14.18
N GLY A 191 26.21 -9.98 -13.81
CA GLY A 191 27.34 -9.97 -14.75
C GLY A 191 27.94 -8.59 -15.01
N VAL A 192 27.45 -7.56 -14.31
CA VAL A 192 27.98 -6.20 -14.38
C VAL A 192 29.10 -6.05 -13.35
N PRO A 193 30.38 -5.94 -13.76
CA PRO A 193 31.52 -5.99 -12.83
C PRO A 193 31.57 -4.80 -11.85
N TRP A 194 30.94 -3.67 -12.19
CA TRP A 194 30.91 -2.47 -11.35
C TRP A 194 29.79 -2.47 -10.30
N LEU A 195 28.81 -3.38 -10.37
CA LEU A 195 27.70 -3.46 -9.41
C LEU A 195 28.04 -4.41 -8.24
N THR A 196 29.09 -4.05 -7.49
CA THR A 196 29.49 -4.73 -6.25
C THR A 196 28.52 -4.41 -5.12
N ARG A 197 28.56 -5.16 -4.00
CA ARG A 197 27.68 -4.92 -2.84
C ARG A 197 27.84 -3.51 -2.28
N LYS A 198 29.09 -3.03 -2.21
CA LYS A 198 29.40 -1.67 -1.73
C LYS A 198 28.76 -0.60 -2.62
N ASN A 199 28.90 -0.73 -3.93
CA ASN A 199 28.30 0.23 -4.87
C ASN A 199 26.77 0.16 -4.85
N LEU A 200 26.18 -1.03 -4.69
CA LEU A 200 24.73 -1.18 -4.54
C LEU A 200 24.22 -0.43 -3.31
N VAL A 201 24.92 -0.49 -2.17
CA VAL A 201 24.54 0.27 -0.96
C VAL A 201 24.56 1.78 -1.24
N TRP A 202 25.62 2.30 -1.87
CA TRP A 202 25.70 3.72 -2.24
C TRP A 202 24.61 4.15 -3.23
N ILE A 203 24.30 3.32 -4.23
CA ILE A 203 23.23 3.58 -5.20
C ILE A 203 21.87 3.57 -4.51
N THR A 204 21.63 2.60 -3.63
CA THR A 204 20.35 2.49 -2.89
C THR A 204 20.20 3.67 -1.94
N PHE A 205 21.26 4.07 -1.25
CA PHE A 205 21.29 5.26 -0.42
C PHE A 205 21.03 6.54 -1.22
N GLY A 206 21.68 6.71 -2.37
CA GLY A 206 21.43 7.81 -3.29
C GLY A 206 19.98 7.84 -3.79
N LEU A 207 19.41 6.69 -4.14
CA LEU A 207 18.02 6.55 -4.55
C LEU A 207 17.04 6.94 -3.43
N ILE A 208 17.32 6.54 -2.18
CA ILE A 208 16.52 6.97 -1.02
C ILE A 208 16.58 8.49 -0.84
N ILE A 209 17.76 9.12 -0.99
CA ILE A 209 17.89 10.58 -0.92
C ILE A 209 17.07 11.25 -2.03
N VAL A 210 17.17 10.77 -3.28
CA VAL A 210 16.39 11.32 -4.39
C VAL A 210 14.89 11.18 -4.13
N ILE A 211 14.44 10.02 -3.63
CA ILE A 211 13.04 9.82 -3.25
C ILE A 211 12.64 10.77 -2.12
N ALA A 212 13.48 10.98 -1.10
CA ALA A 212 13.19 11.90 -0.01
C ALA A 212 13.07 13.35 -0.49
N VAL A 213 13.96 13.79 -1.39
CA VAL A 213 13.88 15.12 -2.03
C VAL A 213 12.60 15.24 -2.87
N LEU A 214 12.27 14.21 -3.66
CA LEU A 214 11.05 14.18 -4.44
C LEU A 214 9.81 14.22 -3.55
N LEU A 215 9.78 13.52 -2.42
CA LEU A 215 8.66 13.57 -1.47
C LEU A 215 8.53 14.98 -0.85
N ILE A 216 9.63 15.63 -0.46
CA ILE A 216 9.60 17.00 0.07
C ILE A 216 9.01 17.99 -0.94
N VAL A 217 9.25 17.77 -2.24
CA VAL A 217 8.74 18.65 -3.31
C VAL A 217 7.33 18.26 -3.77
N THR A 218 6.99 16.97 -3.77
CA THR A 218 5.71 16.47 -4.28
C THR A 218 4.59 16.49 -3.25
N ILE A 219 4.90 16.53 -1.95
CA ILE A 219 3.88 16.68 -0.91
C ILE A 219 3.35 18.11 -0.94
N PRO A 220 2.06 18.32 -1.27
CA PRO A 220 1.48 19.66 -1.25
C PRO A 220 1.45 20.18 0.18
N ARG A 221 1.86 21.44 0.37
CA ARG A 221 1.77 22.13 1.64
C ARG A 221 0.37 22.68 1.83
N VAL A 222 -0.07 22.72 3.08
CA VAL A 222 -1.32 23.34 3.48
C VAL A 222 -1.25 24.84 3.10
N PRO A 223 -2.13 25.35 2.23
CA PRO A 223 -2.14 26.75 1.88
C PRO A 223 -2.67 27.60 3.04
N ASN A 224 -2.29 28.86 3.07
CA ASN A 224 -2.83 29.83 4.03
C ASN A 224 -4.10 30.47 3.45
N PHE A 225 -4.97 30.96 4.32
CA PHE A 225 -6.19 31.64 3.93
C PHE A 225 -6.17 33.05 4.51
N ASN A 226 -6.44 34.01 3.65
CA ASN A 226 -6.66 35.39 4.04
C ASN A 226 -8.13 35.74 3.77
N ILE A 227 -8.75 36.51 4.65
CA ILE A 227 -10.14 36.92 4.48
C ILE A 227 -10.18 38.44 4.43
N SER A 228 -10.88 38.94 3.43
CA SER A 228 -11.09 40.38 3.25
C SER A 228 -11.84 40.94 4.47
N ALA A 229 -11.16 41.77 5.27
CA ALA A 229 -11.74 42.35 6.48
C ALA A 229 -12.93 43.28 6.19
N ASP A 230 -12.94 43.96 5.03
CA ASP A 230 -13.93 44.98 4.71
C ASP A 230 -15.30 44.40 4.32
N GLN A 231 -15.31 43.30 3.56
CA GLN A 231 -16.53 42.61 3.10
C GLN A 231 -16.29 41.09 3.05
N PRO A 232 -16.32 40.41 4.21
CA PRO A 232 -16.09 38.96 4.28
C PRO A 232 -17.26 38.17 3.65
N PHE A 233 -18.47 38.72 3.68
CA PHE A 233 -19.68 38.07 3.17
C PHE A 233 -20.32 38.88 2.05
N VAL A 234 -20.74 38.19 0.99
CA VAL A 234 -21.47 38.73 -0.16
C VAL A 234 -22.83 38.04 -0.21
N SER A 235 -23.92 38.79 -0.42
CA SER A 235 -25.24 38.18 -0.56
C SER A 235 -25.34 37.30 -1.80
N ASN A 236 -26.05 36.19 -1.67
CA ASN A 236 -26.45 35.38 -2.82
C ASN A 236 -27.85 35.86 -3.25
N SER A 237 -27.97 36.50 -4.40
CA SER A 237 -29.21 37.16 -4.86
C SER A 237 -30.35 36.19 -5.25
N SER A 238 -30.12 34.87 -5.16
CA SER A 238 -31.02 33.85 -5.68
C SER A 238 -32.18 33.51 -4.74
N GLU A 239 -32.02 33.75 -3.43
CA GLU A 239 -33.01 33.33 -2.43
C GLU A 239 -33.43 34.47 -1.51
N VAL A 240 -34.73 34.51 -1.17
CA VAL A 240 -35.28 35.50 -0.25
C VAL A 240 -34.91 35.09 1.18
N PRO A 241 -34.27 35.97 1.97
CA PRO A 241 -33.93 35.64 3.35
C PRO A 241 -35.21 35.44 4.18
N VAL A 242 -35.26 34.34 4.93
CA VAL A 242 -36.38 34.00 5.81
C VAL A 242 -36.00 34.32 7.24
N PHE A 243 -36.80 35.13 7.91
CA PHE A 243 -36.70 35.40 9.35
C PHE A 243 -38.08 35.25 9.95
N ASN A 244 -38.24 34.38 10.94
CA ASN A 244 -39.48 34.26 11.68
C ASN A 244 -39.24 34.51 13.16
N ARG A 245 -40.26 35.05 13.84
CA ARG A 245 -40.27 35.22 15.30
C ARG A 245 -40.89 34.04 16.05
N VAL A 246 -41.84 33.34 15.42
CA VAL A 246 -42.59 32.25 16.04
C VAL A 246 -42.72 31.10 15.03
N PRO A 247 -41.88 30.05 15.09
CA PRO A 247 -40.70 29.92 15.95
C PRO A 247 -39.57 30.89 15.56
N ALA A 248 -38.67 31.21 16.50
CA ALA A 248 -37.55 32.12 16.24
C ALA A 248 -36.49 31.43 15.37
N ASN A 249 -36.52 31.68 14.07
CA ASN A 249 -35.55 31.09 13.14
C ASN A 249 -35.09 32.09 12.09
N PHE A 250 -33.98 31.80 11.45
CA PHE A 250 -33.56 32.47 10.23
C PHE A 250 -32.90 31.48 9.28
N SER A 251 -33.04 31.74 7.98
CA SER A 251 -32.35 31.01 6.91
C SER A 251 -32.06 31.94 5.73
N PHE A 252 -30.80 32.00 5.29
CA PHE A 252 -30.43 32.75 4.09
C PHE A 252 -29.07 32.28 3.55
N ASP A 253 -28.89 32.45 2.24
CA ASP A 253 -27.64 32.11 1.57
C ASP A 253 -26.72 33.32 1.41
N ALA A 254 -25.42 33.06 1.56
CA ALA A 254 -24.36 34.02 1.31
C ALA A 254 -23.15 33.34 0.69
N LYS A 255 -22.17 34.13 0.28
CA LYS A 255 -20.86 33.64 -0.16
C LYS A 255 -19.80 34.30 0.70
N ILE A 256 -18.85 33.52 1.22
CA ILE A 256 -17.65 34.06 1.87
C ILE A 256 -16.61 34.35 0.80
N ASN A 257 -16.06 35.56 0.80
CA ASN A 257 -14.92 35.90 -0.04
C ASN A 257 -13.63 35.53 0.71
N ILE A 258 -12.97 34.46 0.25
CA ILE A 258 -11.74 33.94 0.86
C ILE A 258 -10.63 34.02 -0.18
N GLN A 259 -9.46 34.45 0.22
CA GLN A 259 -8.26 34.46 -0.61
C GLN A 259 -7.35 33.32 -0.19
N ILE A 260 -7.16 32.36 -1.09
CA ILE A 260 -6.25 31.23 -0.88
C ILE A 260 -4.84 31.67 -1.27
N ASP A 261 -3.89 31.54 -0.34
CA ASP A 261 -2.47 31.78 -0.57
C ASP A 261 -1.74 30.45 -0.80
N THR A 262 -1.34 30.22 -2.06
CA THR A 262 -0.56 29.05 -2.48
C THR A 262 0.91 29.38 -2.71
N HIS A 263 1.46 30.47 -2.16
CA HIS A 263 2.84 30.89 -2.40
C HIS A 263 3.89 29.84 -2.00
N GLY A 264 3.61 29.09 -0.92
CA GLY A 264 4.46 27.99 -0.46
C GLY A 264 4.39 26.72 -1.30
N ASN A 265 3.46 26.63 -2.26
CA ASN A 265 3.22 25.42 -3.06
C ASN A 265 3.87 25.52 -4.44
N ILE A 266 4.66 24.51 -4.80
CA ILE A 266 5.29 24.39 -6.12
C ILE A 266 4.33 23.76 -7.13
N LEU A 267 3.49 22.83 -6.66
CA LEU A 267 2.51 22.10 -7.45
C LEU A 267 1.09 22.63 -7.19
N PRO A 268 0.15 22.48 -8.15
CA PRO A 268 -1.25 22.79 -7.92
C PRO A 268 -1.82 22.00 -6.74
N VAL A 269 -2.63 22.67 -5.92
CA VAL A 269 -3.30 22.06 -4.77
C VAL A 269 -4.71 21.68 -5.19
N HIS A 270 -5.02 20.39 -5.08
CA HIS A 270 -6.36 19.87 -5.36
C HIS A 270 -7.10 19.63 -4.05
N PHE A 271 -8.16 20.39 -3.82
CA PHE A 271 -9.12 20.19 -2.74
C PHE A 271 -10.19 19.22 -3.21
N ASN A 272 -10.49 18.21 -2.40
CA ASN A 272 -11.66 17.36 -2.58
C ASN A 272 -12.91 18.07 -2.04
N HIS A 273 -12.78 18.67 -0.85
CA HIS A 273 -13.82 19.41 -0.14
C HIS A 273 -13.18 20.55 0.66
N LEU A 274 -13.89 21.66 0.77
CA LEU A 274 -13.54 22.83 1.57
C LEU A 274 -14.79 23.24 2.37
N ASN A 275 -14.91 22.69 3.56
CA ASN A 275 -16.04 22.94 4.44
C ASN A 275 -15.81 24.20 5.27
N ALA A 276 -16.77 25.11 5.30
CA ALA A 276 -16.84 26.19 6.28
C ALA A 276 -17.92 25.89 7.32
N SER A 277 -17.58 26.12 8.58
CA SER A 277 -18.55 26.28 9.65
C SER A 277 -18.37 27.63 10.33
N VAL A 278 -19.47 28.36 10.48
CA VAL A 278 -19.48 29.68 11.12
C VAL A 278 -20.18 29.55 12.46
N TYR A 279 -19.51 30.02 13.50
CA TYR A 279 -20.00 30.08 14.86
C TYR A 279 -20.15 31.53 15.30
N MET A 280 -21.09 31.80 16.20
CA MET A 280 -21.14 33.10 16.88
C MET A 280 -20.17 33.12 18.06
N LEU A 281 -19.37 34.19 18.20
CA LEU A 281 -18.33 34.25 19.22
C LEU A 281 -18.89 34.30 20.66
N GLY A 282 -20.03 34.97 20.85
CA GLY A 282 -20.64 35.14 22.18
C GLY A 282 -21.36 33.90 22.70
N THR A 283 -22.00 33.11 21.82
CA THR A 283 -22.84 31.97 22.21
C THR A 283 -22.22 30.63 21.81
N THR A 284 -21.17 30.63 21.00
CA THR A 284 -20.51 29.45 20.41
C THR A 284 -21.45 28.54 19.60
N GLN A 285 -22.64 29.04 19.24
CA GLN A 285 -23.60 28.31 18.42
C GLN A 285 -23.18 28.36 16.94
N MET A 286 -23.32 27.24 16.25
CA MET A 286 -23.14 27.18 14.80
C MET A 286 -24.33 27.85 14.12
N VAL A 287 -24.06 28.80 13.23
CA VAL A 287 -25.07 29.62 12.56
C VAL A 287 -25.01 29.52 11.04
N ALA A 288 -23.92 28.96 10.49
CA ALA A 288 -23.82 28.70 9.06
C ALA A 288 -22.91 27.50 8.77
N GLY A 289 -23.18 26.85 7.64
CA GLY A 289 -22.34 25.81 7.06
C GLY A 289 -22.28 25.93 5.55
N GLY A 290 -21.20 25.46 4.95
CA GLY A 290 -21.09 25.35 3.49
C GLY A 290 -19.94 24.45 3.09
N ASP A 291 -19.98 23.91 1.87
CA ASP A 291 -18.91 23.13 1.27
C ASP A 291 -18.62 23.67 -0.14
N LEU A 292 -17.35 23.93 -0.43
CA LEU A 292 -16.88 24.00 -1.81
C LEU A 292 -16.43 22.59 -2.16
N GLY A 293 -17.12 21.98 -3.11
CA GLY A 293 -16.72 20.69 -3.66
C GLY A 293 -15.32 20.73 -4.32
N PRO A 294 -15.02 19.79 -5.23
CA PRO A 294 -13.69 19.68 -5.80
C PRO A 294 -13.21 21.00 -6.43
N TYR A 295 -12.09 21.52 -5.94
CA TYR A 295 -11.53 22.80 -6.39
C TYR A 295 -10.02 22.66 -6.56
N THR A 296 -9.46 23.29 -7.60
CA THR A 296 -8.01 23.26 -7.85
C THR A 296 -7.45 24.67 -7.81
N ALA A 297 -6.52 24.90 -6.88
CA ALA A 297 -5.79 26.14 -6.75
C ALA A 297 -4.46 26.05 -7.49
N GLN A 298 -4.19 27.05 -8.34
CA GLN A 298 -2.90 27.18 -9.03
C GLN A 298 -1.77 27.47 -8.04
N PRO A 299 -0.55 27.01 -8.30
CA PRO A 299 0.60 27.25 -7.41
C PRO A 299 1.07 28.71 -7.47
N LYS A 300 1.71 29.17 -6.39
CA LYS A 300 2.40 30.46 -6.30
C LYS A 300 1.54 31.71 -6.52
N GLN A 301 0.26 31.65 -6.21
CA GLN A 301 -0.68 32.74 -6.47
C GLN A 301 -1.62 32.99 -5.28
N TYR A 302 -2.17 34.21 -5.25
CA TYR A 302 -3.30 34.55 -4.39
C TYR A 302 -4.58 34.42 -5.19
N ILE A 303 -5.43 33.48 -4.82
CA ILE A 303 -6.61 33.13 -5.59
C ILE A 303 -7.86 33.51 -4.80
N PRO A 304 -8.65 34.50 -5.24
CA PRO A 304 -9.92 34.81 -4.62
C PRO A 304 -10.94 33.71 -4.97
N VAL A 305 -11.57 33.15 -3.95
CA VAL A 305 -12.56 32.09 -4.04
C VAL A 305 -13.80 32.49 -3.25
N GLN A 306 -14.96 32.30 -3.86
CA GLN A 306 -16.25 32.53 -3.21
C GLN A 306 -16.80 31.18 -2.74
N LEU A 307 -16.78 30.96 -1.43
CA LEU A 307 -17.33 29.76 -0.81
C LEU A 307 -18.82 29.98 -0.51
N PRO A 308 -19.74 29.23 -1.13
CA PRO A 308 -21.15 29.30 -0.79
C PRO A 308 -21.37 28.81 0.64
N ILE A 309 -22.12 29.58 1.43
CA ILE A 309 -22.50 29.24 2.79
C ILE A 309 -23.99 29.52 3.00
N THR A 310 -24.64 28.65 3.76
CA THR A 310 -26.03 28.80 4.14
C THR A 310 -26.08 29.10 5.63
N PHE A 311 -26.57 30.29 5.97
CA PHE A 311 -26.88 30.65 7.35
C PHE A 311 -28.22 30.04 7.70
N SER A 312 -28.26 29.26 8.79
CA SER A 312 -29.49 28.73 9.35
C SER A 312 -29.35 28.58 10.85
N TYR A 313 -30.38 29.00 11.58
CA TYR A 313 -30.42 28.88 13.03
C TYR A 313 -31.86 28.78 13.51
N LEU A 314 -32.06 27.98 14.56
CA LEU A 314 -33.33 27.83 15.26
C LEU A 314 -33.10 28.15 16.74
N GLY A 315 -33.70 29.24 17.18
CA GLY A 315 -33.78 29.64 18.58
C GLY A 315 -35.08 29.18 19.24
N VAL A 316 -35.06 29.06 20.56
CA VAL A 316 -36.25 28.70 21.36
C VAL A 316 -37.28 29.84 21.36
N ASN A 317 -36.80 31.09 21.36
CA ASN A 317 -37.60 32.30 21.42
C ASN A 317 -36.86 33.48 20.78
N THR A 318 -37.56 34.59 20.61
CA THR A 318 -36.99 35.84 20.09
C THR A 318 -36.04 36.54 21.04
N SER A 319 -35.92 36.07 22.29
CA SER A 319 -34.95 36.55 23.27
C SER A 319 -33.62 35.79 23.25
N ASP A 320 -33.46 34.82 22.33
CA ASP A 320 -32.18 34.15 22.12
C ASP A 320 -31.11 35.17 21.67
N PRO A 321 -29.96 35.26 22.36
CA PRO A 321 -28.88 36.18 22.02
C PRO A 321 -28.37 36.00 20.59
N THR A 322 -28.37 34.77 20.07
CA THR A 322 -27.93 34.46 18.71
C THR A 322 -28.90 35.02 17.68
N TRP A 323 -30.19 34.74 17.86
CA TRP A 323 -31.24 35.22 16.96
C TRP A 323 -31.36 36.75 17.00
N THR A 324 -31.32 37.36 18.19
CA THR A 324 -31.39 38.81 18.35
C THR A 324 -30.18 39.54 17.75
N ALA A 325 -28.97 39.00 17.87
CA ALA A 325 -27.78 39.58 17.26
C ALA A 325 -27.89 39.58 15.72
N PHE A 326 -28.30 38.47 15.11
CA PHE A 326 -28.53 38.38 13.67
C PHE A 326 -29.67 39.30 13.20
N TYR A 327 -30.81 39.30 13.90
CA TYR A 327 -31.93 40.18 13.58
C TYR A 327 -31.53 41.65 13.63
N ASN A 328 -30.81 42.08 14.67
CA ASN A 328 -30.37 43.46 14.82
C ASN A 328 -29.27 43.88 13.83
N ALA A 329 -28.40 42.95 13.40
CA ALA A 329 -27.37 43.22 12.40
C ALA A 329 -27.93 43.27 10.97
N CYS A 330 -29.00 42.52 10.69
CA CYS A 330 -29.57 42.37 9.35
C CYS A 330 -30.83 43.21 9.09
N LYS A 331 -31.45 43.82 10.13
CA LYS A 331 -32.61 44.72 9.96
C LYS A 331 -32.33 45.87 8.99
N ASN A 332 -33.39 46.43 8.43
CA ASN A 332 -33.30 47.54 7.50
C ASN A 332 -32.60 48.75 8.14
N LYS A 333 -31.69 49.40 7.41
CA LYS A 333 -30.94 50.57 7.92
C LYS A 333 -31.88 51.72 8.33
N GLY A 334 -33.03 51.85 7.67
CA GLY A 334 -34.05 52.85 8.00
C GLY A 334 -34.74 52.62 9.35
N GLN A 335 -34.66 51.42 9.92
CA GLN A 335 -35.20 51.09 11.25
C GLN A 335 -34.18 51.26 12.37
N VAL A 336 -32.94 51.66 12.06
CA VAL A 336 -31.88 51.84 13.05
C VAL A 336 -31.65 53.32 13.29
N VAL A 337 -31.68 53.74 14.55
CA VAL A 337 -31.35 55.12 14.94
C VAL A 337 -29.92 55.41 14.51
N GLY A 338 -29.75 56.37 13.59
CA GLY A 338 -28.44 56.71 13.01
C GLY A 338 -27.99 55.88 11.80
N GLY A 339 -28.80 54.93 11.31
CA GLY A 339 -28.54 54.18 10.08
C GLY A 339 -27.34 53.20 10.12
N VAL A 340 -26.68 53.06 11.27
CA VAL A 340 -25.52 52.17 11.45
C VAL A 340 -25.96 50.88 12.12
N ARG A 341 -25.80 49.75 11.43
CA ARG A 341 -26.12 48.41 11.95
C ARG A 341 -24.97 47.90 12.82
N PRO A 342 -25.26 47.21 13.95
CA PRO A 342 -24.22 46.55 14.73
C PRO A 342 -23.56 45.44 13.90
N GLY A 343 -22.25 45.28 14.06
CA GLY A 343 -21.49 44.19 13.43
C GLY A 343 -21.75 42.85 14.12
N LEU A 344 -21.59 41.77 13.36
CA LEU A 344 -21.64 40.40 13.87
C LEU A 344 -20.26 39.95 14.35
N GLN A 345 -20.24 39.32 15.53
CA GLN A 345 -19.05 38.67 16.07
C GLN A 345 -19.07 37.19 15.71
N LEU A 346 -18.29 36.82 14.70
CA LEU A 346 -18.32 35.48 14.11
C LEU A 346 -16.95 34.82 14.21
N TYR A 347 -16.94 33.50 14.30
CA TYR A 347 -15.77 32.65 14.27
C TYR A 347 -15.93 31.64 13.15
N LEU A 348 -15.05 31.69 12.16
CA LEU A 348 -15.06 30.80 11.01
C LEU A 348 -14.04 29.69 11.21
N VAL A 349 -14.46 28.45 11.00
CA VAL A 349 -13.59 27.28 10.91
C VAL A 349 -13.68 26.75 9.50
N LEU A 350 -12.53 26.69 8.82
CA LEU A 350 -12.38 26.08 7.51
C LEU A 350 -11.73 24.71 7.68
N GLN A 351 -12.41 23.66 7.26
CA GLN A 351 -11.89 22.30 7.21
C GLN A 351 -11.62 21.91 5.76
N MET A 352 -10.46 21.33 5.53
CA MET A 352 -9.95 21.11 4.18
C MET A 352 -9.54 19.67 4.00
N SER A 353 -9.99 19.09 2.89
CA SER A 353 -9.55 17.79 2.42
C SER A 353 -8.71 17.98 1.17
N ILE A 354 -7.38 17.85 1.30
CA ILE A 354 -6.42 18.05 0.21
C ILE A 354 -5.98 16.68 -0.32
N ARG A 355 -6.00 16.50 -1.64
CA ARG A 355 -5.53 15.28 -2.27
C ARG A 355 -4.02 15.09 -2.04
N GLY A 356 -3.63 13.91 -1.55
CA GLY A 356 -2.23 13.56 -1.29
C GLY A 356 -1.75 13.88 0.12
N LEU A 357 -2.54 14.60 0.92
CA LEU A 357 -2.29 14.76 2.34
C LEU A 357 -3.15 13.78 3.13
N ILE A 358 -2.58 13.13 4.15
CA ILE A 358 -3.33 12.21 5.00
C ILE A 358 -4.06 13.02 6.07
N GLY A 359 -5.37 12.84 6.17
CA GLY A 359 -6.23 13.51 7.16
C GLY A 359 -6.89 14.78 6.65
N GLN A 360 -7.53 15.51 7.57
CA GLN A 360 -8.14 16.80 7.32
C GLN A 360 -7.39 17.86 8.10
N THR A 361 -7.16 19.01 7.47
CA THR A 361 -6.50 20.16 8.10
C THR A 361 -7.52 21.25 8.30
N SER A 362 -7.52 21.89 9.48
CA SER A 362 -8.40 23.01 9.77
C SER A 362 -7.62 24.30 10.00
N THR A 363 -8.21 25.41 9.61
CA THR A 363 -7.78 26.76 9.97
C THR A 363 -8.97 27.55 10.48
N SER A 364 -8.73 28.54 11.32
CA SER A 364 -9.80 29.30 11.96
C SER A 364 -9.47 30.77 12.07
N THR A 365 -10.48 31.62 11.96
CA THR A 365 -10.33 33.07 12.11
C THR A 365 -11.59 33.69 12.68
N SER A 366 -11.46 34.82 13.37
CA SER A 366 -12.57 35.51 14.02
C SER A 366 -12.77 36.90 13.43
N PHE A 367 -14.03 37.28 13.23
CA PHE A 367 -14.46 38.61 12.83
C PHE A 367 -15.12 39.29 14.02
N ALA A 368 -14.60 40.45 14.43
CA ALA A 368 -15.19 41.21 15.52
C ALA A 368 -16.41 42.05 15.10
N ASN A 369 -16.44 42.53 13.84
CA ASN A 369 -17.47 43.43 13.35
C ASN A 369 -17.83 43.13 11.88
N ALA A 370 -18.24 41.90 11.59
CA ALA A 370 -18.64 41.54 10.23
C ALA A 370 -19.99 42.19 9.86
N PRO A 371 -20.12 42.88 8.71
CA PRO A 371 -21.40 43.39 8.26
C PRO A 371 -22.34 42.23 7.86
N CYS A 372 -23.65 42.36 8.14
CA CYS A 372 -24.61 41.38 7.65
C CYS A 372 -24.70 41.46 6.10
N PRO A 373 -24.59 40.33 5.38
CA PRO A 373 -24.59 40.31 3.92
C PRO A 373 -25.95 40.69 3.32
N ILE A 374 -27.03 40.51 4.07
CA ILE A 374 -28.40 40.79 3.64
C ILE A 374 -28.96 42.04 4.34
N GLU A 375 -30.04 42.57 3.78
CA GLU A 375 -30.85 43.59 4.42
C GLU A 375 -32.31 43.15 4.39
N LEU A 376 -32.92 43.10 5.56
CA LEU A 376 -34.33 42.79 5.72
C LEU A 376 -35.20 43.92 5.19
N SER A 377 -36.40 43.57 4.72
CA SER A 377 -37.37 44.59 4.31
C SER A 377 -37.90 45.31 5.56
N GLN A 378 -38.46 46.51 5.38
CA GLN A 378 -39.03 47.26 6.50
C GLN A 378 -40.23 46.55 7.14
N THR A 379 -40.85 45.61 6.42
CA THR A 379 -42.03 44.85 6.87
C THR A 379 -41.72 43.39 7.24
N SER A 380 -40.49 42.91 7.05
CA SER A 380 -40.16 41.51 7.31
C SER A 380 -40.00 41.25 8.82
N VAL A 381 -40.97 40.53 9.37
CA VAL A 381 -41.04 39.99 10.73
C VAL A 381 -41.80 38.67 10.72
#